data_AF-A0A7C3A0I6-F1
#
_entry.id   AF-A0A7C3A0I6-F1
#
_cell.length_a   1.000
_cell.length_b   1.000
_cell.length_c   1.000
_cell.angle_alpha   90.00
_cell.angle_beta   90.00
_cell.angle_gamma   90.00
#
_symmetry.space_group_name_H-M   'P 1'
#
loop_
_entity.id
_entity.type
_entity.pdbx_description
1 polymer ?
#
loop_
_entity_poly.entity_id
_entity_poly.type
_entity_poly.pdbx_seq_one_letter_code
_entity_poly.pdbx_strand_id
1 'polypeptide(L)'
;MGHDVQAVQEPENRWAWGLEDSEQLEAAVRQGRVLVTYNLRDFIPLSRQWAEAGKNHMGIVLVHFRTVAPGDIGELVRHLSALLEAYPEDDALKDRVIFLPDV
;
A
#
# COMPACT_ATOMS: atom_id res chain seq x y z
N MET A 1 0.38 18.15 -7.35
CA MET A 1 0.17 17.14 -8.42
C MET A 1 -0.94 16.21 -7.95
N GLY A 2 -1.67 15.57 -8.86
CA GLY A 2 -2.73 14.62 -8.48
C GLY A 2 -2.14 13.21 -8.31
N HIS A 3 -2.60 12.49 -7.30
CA HIS A 3 -2.30 11.06 -7.12
C HIS A 3 -3.60 10.27 -7.32
N ASP A 4 -3.48 9.08 -7.92
CA ASP A 4 -4.61 8.17 -8.17
C ASP A 4 -4.57 7.01 -7.17
N VAL A 5 -5.74 6.61 -6.66
CA VAL A 5 -5.90 5.50 -5.72
C VAL A 5 -6.89 4.51 -6.31
N GLN A 6 -6.52 3.22 -6.30
CA GLN A 6 -7.41 2.14 -6.70
C GLN A 6 -7.68 1.24 -5.51
N ALA A 7 -8.96 1.08 -5.16
CA ALA A 7 -9.34 0.17 -4.11
C ALA A 7 -9.62 -1.21 -4.71
N VAL A 8 -8.96 -2.25 -4.18
CA VAL A 8 -9.19 -3.64 -4.61
C VAL A 8 -10.67 -4.01 -4.52
N GLN A 9 -11.41 -3.44 -3.56
CA GLN A 9 -12.84 -3.73 -3.33
C GLN A 9 -13.80 -3.09 -4.37
N GLU A 10 -13.30 -2.31 -5.33
CA GLU A 10 -14.13 -1.75 -6.40
C GLU A 10 -14.53 -2.82 -7.43
N PRO A 11 -15.74 -2.74 -8.04
CA PRO A 11 -16.23 -3.71 -9.02
C PRO A 11 -15.26 -3.97 -10.19
N GLU A 12 -14.59 -2.93 -10.67
CA GLU A 12 -13.58 -2.95 -11.73
C GLU A 12 -12.29 -3.67 -11.31
N ASN A 13 -12.02 -3.77 -10.00
CA ASN A 13 -10.82 -4.36 -9.43
C ASN A 13 -11.06 -5.76 -8.83
N ARG A 14 -12.22 -6.37 -9.12
CA ARG A 14 -12.54 -7.75 -8.71
C ARG A 14 -11.52 -8.80 -9.13
N TRP A 15 -10.70 -8.52 -10.13
CA TRP A 15 -9.58 -9.40 -10.53
C TRP A 15 -8.59 -9.64 -9.39
N ALA A 16 -8.52 -8.74 -8.41
CA ALA A 16 -7.66 -8.86 -7.24
C ALA A 16 -8.35 -9.55 -6.04
N TRP A 17 -9.63 -9.91 -6.14
CA TRP A 17 -10.34 -10.58 -5.05
C TRP A 17 -9.94 -12.05 -4.96
N GLY A 18 -9.59 -12.48 -3.75
CA GLY A 18 -9.19 -13.86 -3.48
C GLY A 18 -7.74 -14.20 -3.88
N LEU A 19 -6.98 -13.21 -4.36
CA LEU A 19 -5.53 -13.32 -4.52
C LEU A 19 -4.86 -13.49 -3.15
N GLU A 20 -3.82 -14.34 -3.13
CA GLU A 20 -2.92 -14.40 -1.98
C GLU A 20 -2.16 -13.07 -1.82
N ASP A 21 -1.67 -12.79 -0.61
CA ASP A 21 -0.97 -11.53 -0.32
C ASP A 21 0.26 -11.31 -1.24
N SER A 22 0.94 -12.39 -1.61
CA SER A 22 2.07 -12.38 -2.56
C SER A 22 1.64 -11.92 -3.96
N GLU A 23 0.50 -12.43 -4.44
CA GLU A 23 -0.07 -12.08 -5.75
C GLU A 23 -0.59 -10.64 -5.77
N GLN A 24 -1.15 -10.15 -4.66
CA GLN A 24 -1.54 -8.75 -4.52
C GLN A 24 -0.32 -7.82 -4.60
N LEU A 25 0.79 -8.17 -3.94
CA LEU A 25 2.03 -7.40 -4.04
C LEU A 25 2.63 -7.44 -5.45
N GLU A 26 2.63 -8.60 -6.10
CA GLU A 26 3.07 -8.71 -7.50
C GLU A 26 2.21 -7.87 -8.45
N ALA A 27 0.89 -7.83 -8.22
CA ALA A 27 -0.01 -7.04 -9.03
C ALA A 27 0.22 -5.53 -8.84
N ALA A 28 0.40 -5.07 -7.59
CA ALA A 28 0.75 -3.69 -7.31
C ALA A 28 2.05 -3.28 -8.02
N VAL A 29 3.06 -4.15 -7.98
CA VAL A 29 4.35 -3.92 -8.64
C VAL A 29 4.24 -3.89 -10.16
N ARG A 30 3.46 -4.79 -10.76
CA ARG A 30 3.18 -4.77 -12.21
C ARG A 30 2.51 -3.48 -12.67
N GLN A 31 1.76 -2.83 -11.78
CA GLN A 31 1.07 -1.57 -12.06
C GLN A 31 1.89 -0.33 -11.66
N GLY A 32 3.09 -0.51 -11.09
CA GLY A 32 3.90 0.60 -10.60
C GLY A 32 3.28 1.32 -9.39
N ARG A 33 2.50 0.60 -8.56
CA ARG A 33 1.73 1.17 -7.44
C ARG A 33 2.25 0.73 -6.08
N VAL A 34 2.18 1.64 -5.12
CA VAL A 34 2.35 1.36 -3.69
C VAL A 34 1.13 0.56 -3.20
N LEU A 35 1.37 -0.47 -2.39
CA LEU A 35 0.29 -1.27 -1.78
C LEU A 35 -0.07 -0.69 -0.42
N VAL A 36 -1.35 -0.38 -0.20
CA VAL A 36 -1.88 0.11 1.09
C VAL A 36 -2.72 -1.00 1.73
N THR A 37 -2.43 -1.38 2.98
CA THR A 37 -3.10 -2.54 3.61
C THR A 37 -3.22 -2.43 5.12
N TYR A 38 -4.27 -3.05 5.67
CA TYR A 38 -4.43 -3.30 7.10
C TYR A 38 -3.82 -4.64 7.55
N ASN A 39 -3.31 -5.46 6.62
CA ASN A 39 -2.72 -6.76 6.92
C ASN A 39 -1.21 -6.65 7.22
N LEU A 40 -0.88 -6.14 8.41
CA LEU A 40 0.52 -5.98 8.83
C LEU A 40 1.25 -7.32 8.99
N ARG A 41 0.53 -8.35 9.45
CA ARG A 41 1.10 -9.64 9.84
C ARG A 41 1.79 -10.33 8.65
N ASP A 42 1.17 -10.24 7.49
CA ASP A 42 1.61 -11.01 6.33
C ASP A 42 2.49 -10.16 5.39
N PHE A 43 2.22 -8.85 5.27
CA PHE A 43 3.00 -7.99 4.37
C PHE A 43 4.39 -7.60 4.89
N ILE A 44 4.60 -7.54 6.21
CA ILE A 44 5.94 -7.32 6.79
C ILE A 44 6.92 -8.46 6.42
N PRO A 45 6.62 -9.74 6.71
CA PRO A 45 7.50 -10.83 6.32
C PRO A 45 7.57 -10.99 4.79
N LEU A 46 6.49 -10.74 4.05
CA LEU A 46 6.50 -10.79 2.58
C LEU A 46 7.49 -9.77 1.97
N SER A 47 7.54 -8.54 2.48
CA SER A 47 8.53 -7.53 2.05
C SER A 47 9.97 -8.02 2.26
N ARG A 48 10.24 -8.66 3.41
CA ARG A 48 11.57 -9.25 3.70
C ARG A 48 11.92 -10.36 2.72
N GLN A 49 10.97 -11.26 2.43
CA GLN A 49 11.16 -12.33 1.45
C GLN A 49 11.47 -11.77 0.05
N TRP A 50 10.84 -10.67 -0.35
CA TRP A 50 11.15 -9.99 -1.60
C TRP A 50 12.58 -9.45 -1.62
N ALA A 51 13.00 -8.77 -0.55
CA ALA A 51 14.36 -8.27 -0.43
C ALA A 51 15.41 -9.40 -0.48
N GLU A 52 15.16 -10.51 0.23
CA GLU A 52 16.02 -11.70 0.22
C GLU A 52 16.09 -12.36 -1.17
N ALA A 53 15.01 -12.30 -1.94
CA ALA A 53 14.95 -12.79 -3.32
C ALA A 53 15.51 -11.79 -4.35
N GLY A 54 16.02 -10.63 -3.92
CA GLY A 54 16.50 -9.57 -4.83
C GLY A 54 15.40 -8.93 -5.67
N LYS A 55 14.13 -9.03 -5.24
CA LYS A 55 12.96 -8.39 -5.87
C LYS A 55 12.71 -7.02 -5.24
N ASN A 56 12.20 -6.08 -6.04
CA ASN A 56 11.82 -4.74 -5.58
C ASN A 56 10.31 -4.53 -5.64
N HIS A 57 9.74 -3.90 -4.63
CA HIS A 57 8.35 -3.43 -4.64
C HIS A 57 8.26 -1.90 -4.61
N MET A 58 7.15 -1.34 -5.07
CA MET A 58 7.01 0.13 -5.14
C MET A 58 6.73 0.79 -3.77
N GLY A 59 6.47 -0.03 -2.75
CA GLY A 59 6.27 0.41 -1.37
C GLY A 59 5.07 -0.30 -0.75
N ILE A 60 5.09 -0.44 0.57
CA ILE A 60 3.96 -0.98 1.35
C ILE A 60 3.64 0.02 2.46
N VAL A 61 2.40 0.51 2.46
CA VAL A 61 1.85 1.38 3.49
C VAL A 61 0.92 0.56 4.38
N LEU A 62 1.27 0.50 5.67
CA LEU A 62 0.53 -0.22 6.69
C LEU A 62 -0.42 0.72 7.42
N VAL A 63 -1.70 0.38 7.44
CA VAL A 63 -2.73 1.16 8.12
C VAL A 63 -3.11 0.49 9.43
N HIS A 64 -3.08 1.24 10.53
CA HIS A 64 -3.53 0.74 11.82
C HIS A 64 -5.02 1.04 12.00
N PHE A 65 -5.84 0.04 12.35
CA PHE A 65 -7.30 0.22 12.51
C PHE A 65 -7.70 1.22 13.61
N ARG A 66 -6.77 1.62 14.48
CA ARG A 66 -6.98 2.63 15.52
C ARG A 66 -6.69 4.06 15.05
N THR A 67 -5.92 4.24 13.98
CA THR A 67 -5.64 5.56 13.40
C THR A 67 -6.61 5.86 12.27
N VAL A 68 -6.94 4.85 11.44
CA VAL A 68 -7.94 4.97 10.38
C VAL A 68 -8.84 3.75 10.42
N ALA A 69 -10.12 3.94 10.73
CA ALA A 69 -11.07 2.84 10.75
C ALA A 69 -11.28 2.26 9.33
N PRO A 70 -11.36 0.92 9.16
CA PRO A 70 -11.70 0.33 7.87
C PRO A 70 -13.05 0.86 7.37
N GLY A 71 -13.05 1.37 6.13
CA GLY A 71 -14.24 1.98 5.51
C GLY A 71 -14.34 3.49 5.67
N ASP A 72 -13.51 4.12 6.52
CA ASP A 72 -13.40 5.59 6.55
C ASP A 72 -12.47 6.07 5.42
N ILE A 73 -13.03 6.17 4.22
CA ILE A 73 -12.30 6.59 3.02
C ILE A 73 -11.81 8.03 3.14
N GLY A 74 -12.59 8.92 3.77
CA GLY A 74 -12.21 10.33 3.91
C GLY A 74 -10.98 10.48 4.81
N GLU A 75 -10.95 9.75 5.91
CA GLU A 75 -9.79 9.71 6.80
C GLU A 75 -8.58 9.05 6.16
N LEU A 76 -8.78 7.95 5.42
CA LEU A 76 -7.70 7.30 4.69
C LEU A 76 -7.05 8.23 3.66
N VAL A 77 -7.86 8.95 2.87
CA VAL A 77 -7.38 9.89 1.85
C VAL A 77 -6.62 11.05 2.49
N ARG A 78 -7.08 11.58 3.63
CA ARG A 78 -6.40 12.67 4.36
C ARG A 78 -4.99 12.25 4.76
N HIS A 79 -4.85 11.10 5.41
CA HIS A 79 -3.56 10.59 5.87
C HIS A 79 -2.63 10.23 4.70
N LEU A 80 -3.16 9.63 3.62
CA LEU A 80 -2.38 9.34 2.43
C LEU A 80 -1.88 10.62 1.76
N SER A 81 -2.69 11.68 1.73
CA SER A 81 -2.28 12.97 1.16
C SER A 81 -1.10 13.56 1.96
N ALA A 82 -1.20 13.58 3.29
CA ALA A 82 -0.12 14.07 4.15
C ALA A 82 1.16 13.21 4.03
N LEU A 83 1.02 11.90 3.86
CA LEU A 83 2.15 11.01 3.57
C LEU A 83 2.84 11.40 2.26
N LEU A 84 2.08 11.61 1.18
CA LEU A 84 2.65 11.96 -0.13
C LEU A 84 3.29 13.36 -0.13
N GLU A 85 2.76 14.30 0.65
CA GLU A 85 3.41 15.61 0.88
C GLU A 85 4.77 15.48 1.58
N ALA A 86 4.91 14.52 2.50
CA ALA A 86 6.18 14.24 3.19
C ALA A 86 7.20 13.50 2.32
N TYR A 87 6.74 12.84 1.24
CA TYR A 87 7.56 12.05 0.31
C TYR A 87 7.25 12.44 -1.14
N PRO A 88 7.70 13.61 -1.60
CA PRO A 88 7.28 14.19 -2.88
C PRO A 88 7.93 13.55 -4.13
N GLU A 89 8.93 12.70 -3.96
CA GLU A 89 9.60 12.00 -5.08
C GLU A 89 8.83 10.73 -5.46
N ASP A 90 8.70 10.45 -6.76
CA ASP A 90 7.85 9.37 -7.29
C ASP A 90 8.23 7.97 -6.77
N ASP A 91 9.50 7.71 -6.48
CA ASP A 91 10.02 6.44 -5.98
C ASP A 91 10.44 6.49 -4.50
N ALA A 92 10.04 7.54 -3.77
CA ALA A 92 10.42 7.75 -2.37
C ALA A 92 10.07 6.57 -1.45
N LEU A 93 9.01 5.82 -1.79
CA LEU A 93 8.51 4.67 -1.03
C LEU A 93 9.02 3.32 -1.53
N LYS A 94 9.81 3.29 -2.61
CA LYS A 94 10.34 2.05 -3.20
C LYS A 94 11.11 1.25 -2.16
N ASP A 95 10.80 -0.04 -2.09
CA ASP A 95 11.38 -1.00 -1.13
C ASP A 95 11.23 -0.63 0.35
N ARG A 96 10.29 0.27 0.68
CA ARG A 96 9.96 0.65 2.06
C ARG A 96 8.67 0.02 2.52
N VAL A 97 8.66 -0.34 3.80
CA VAL A 97 7.45 -0.64 4.57
C VAL A 97 7.29 0.48 5.57
N ILE A 98 6.21 1.25 5.47
CA ILE A 98 5.95 2.39 6.36
C ILE A 98 4.57 2.27 6.99
N PHE A 99 4.44 2.77 8.21
CA PHE A 99 3.13 2.98 8.80
C PHE A 99 2.55 4.28 8.28
N LEU A 100 1.27 4.28 7.96
CA LEU A 100 0.54 5.50 7.65
C LEU A 100 0.62 6.42 8.90
N PRO A 101 1.20 7.64 8.76
CA PRO A 101 1.33 8.55 9.89
C PRO A 101 -0.05 9.00 10.37
N ASP A 102 -0.14 9.37 11.64
CA ASP A 102 -1.31 10.00 12.25
C ASP A 102 -1.22 11.52 12.00
N VAL A 103 -2.27 12.14 11.45
CA VAL A 103 -2.29 13.58 11.08
C VAL A 103 -3.57 14.30 11.49
#